data_AF-A0A1V5AIV4-F1
#
_entry.id   AF-A0A1V5AIV4-F1
#
_cell.length_a   1.000
_cell.length_b   1.000
_cell.length_c   1.000
_cell.angle_alpha   90.00
_cell.angle_beta   90.00
_cell.angle_gamma   90.00
#
_symmetry.space_group_name_H-M   'P 1'
#
loop_
_entity.id
_entity.type
_entity.pdbx_description
1 polymer ?
#
loop_
_entity_poly.entity_id
_entity_poly.type
_entity_poly.pdbx_seq_one_letter_code
_entity_poly.pdbx_strand_id
1 'polypeptide(L)' 'MMKRGRIVAAGDPTSVITAENIASVYRVEAAVRNLSDRPMIMPLRQIKG' A
#
# COMPACT_ATOMS: atom_id res chain seq x y z
N MET A 1 0.15 -8.68 1.07
CA MET A 1 1.10 -8.08 0.12
C MET A 1 2.37 -8.90 0.03
N MET A 2 3.02 -8.88 -1.14
CA MET A 2 4.24 -9.63 -1.41
C MET A 2 5.37 -8.70 -1.87
N LYS A 3 6.60 -9.02 -1.50
CA LYS A 3 7.82 -8.32 -1.94
C LYS A 3 8.92 -9.36 -2.17
N ARG A 4 9.46 -9.40 -3.40
CA ARG A 4 10.53 -10.35 -3.80
C ARG A 4 10.19 -11.81 -3.48
N GLY A 5 8.98 -12.24 -3.85
CA GLY A 5 8.52 -13.62 -3.65
C GLY A 5 8.18 -14.01 -2.22
N ARG A 6 8.18 -13.06 -1.26
CA ARG A 6 7.83 -13.33 0.14
C ARG A 6 6.59 -12.55 0.56
N ILE A 7 5.76 -13.14 1.42
CA ILE A 7 4.64 -12.46 2.07
C ILE A 7 5.23 -11.52 3.12
N VAL A 8 4.87 -10.22 3.05
CA VAL A 8 5.33 -9.20 4.01
C VAL A 8 4.19 -8.55 4.79
N ALA A 9 2.95 -8.75 4.36
CA ALA A 9 1.74 -8.38 5.09
C ALA A 9 0.63 -9.36 4.70
N ALA A 10 -0.18 -9.82 5.66
CA ALA A 10 -1.29 -10.74 5.44
C ALA A 10 -2.48 -10.31 6.31
N GLY A 11 -3.69 -10.43 5.79
CA GLY A 11 -4.91 -9.90 6.39
C GLY A 11 -5.95 -9.62 5.32
N ASP A 12 -7.08 -9.04 5.73
CA ASP A 12 -8.09 -8.52 4.80
C ASP A 12 -7.53 -7.33 3.97
N PRO A 13 -8.15 -6.98 2.84
CA PRO A 13 -7.67 -5.90 1.98
C PRO A 13 -7.49 -4.55 2.72
N THR A 14 -8.35 -4.21 3.66
CA THR A 14 -8.31 -2.92 4.36
C THR A 14 -7.21 -2.86 5.42
N SER A 15 -6.85 -3.99 6.03
CA SER A 15 -5.71 -4.06 6.96
C SER A 15 -4.36 -4.07 6.26
N VAL A 16 -4.28 -4.54 5.01
CA VAL A 16 -3.00 -4.60 4.28
C VAL A 16 -2.77 -3.44 3.32
N ILE A 17 -3.82 -2.79 2.79
CA ILE A 17 -3.71 -1.61 1.92
C ILE A 17 -3.51 -0.37 2.79
N THR A 18 -2.27 -0.16 3.23
CA THR A 18 -1.86 1.03 3.99
C THR A 18 -0.79 1.81 3.24
N ALA A 19 -0.62 3.10 3.58
CA ALA A 19 0.41 3.95 2.96
C ALA A 19 1.82 3.39 3.20
N GLU A 20 2.08 2.84 4.38
CA GLU A 20 3.36 2.26 4.80
C GLU A 20 3.68 1.01 3.99
N ASN A 21 2.70 0.12 3.82
CA ASN A 21 2.88 -1.09 3.02
C ASN A 21 3.12 -0.76 1.55
N ILE A 22 2.40 0.23 0.99
CA ILE A 22 2.60 0.69 -0.38
C ILE A 22 4.01 1.29 -0.55
N ALA A 23 4.45 2.14 0.37
CA ALA A 23 5.80 2.71 0.36
C ALA A 23 6.88 1.63 0.44
N SER A 24 6.72 0.63 1.31
CA SER A 24 7.69 -0.44 1.45
C SER A 24 7.73 -1.38 0.24
N VAL A 25 6.59 -1.79 -0.28
CA VAL A 25 6.50 -2.80 -1.35
C VAL A 25 6.77 -2.19 -2.72
N TYR A 26 6.13 -1.06 -3.01
CA TYR A 26 6.14 -0.44 -4.34
C TYR A 26 7.06 0.77 -4.46
N ARG A 27 7.63 1.27 -3.35
CA ARG A 27 8.46 2.50 -3.33
C ARG A 27 7.73 3.73 -3.85
N VAL A 28 6.44 3.83 -3.51
CA VAL A 28 5.57 4.95 -3.85
C VAL A 28 5.01 5.53 -2.56
N GLU A 29 5.12 6.85 -2.39
CA GLU A 29 4.34 7.55 -1.38
C GLU A 29 2.90 7.69 -1.90
N ALA A 30 1.92 7.25 -1.12
CA ALA A 30 0.52 7.27 -1.52
C ALA A 30 -0.37 7.71 -0.35
N ALA A 31 -1.44 8.43 -0.69
CA ALA A 31 -2.55 8.63 0.22
C ALA A 31 -3.53 7.45 0.07
N VAL A 32 -3.95 6.89 1.20
CA VAL A 32 -5.00 5.87 1.25
C VAL A 32 -6.23 6.47 1.93
N ARG A 33 -7.39 6.33 1.28
CA ARG A 33 -8.69 6.77 1.78
C ARG A 33 -9.71 5.66 1.57
N ASN A 34 -10.71 5.58 2.44
CA ASN A 34 -11.84 4.67 2.24
C ASN A 34 -13.03 5.47 1.72
N LEU A 35 -13.60 5.01 0.60
CA LEU A 35 -14.85 5.51 0.05
C LEU A 35 -15.86 4.36 0.01
N SER A 36 -16.87 4.39 0.88
CA SER A 36 -17.92 3.35 0.95
C SER A 36 -17.32 1.92 0.94
N ASP A 37 -16.39 1.67 1.86
CA ASP A 37 -15.67 0.39 2.06
C ASP A 37 -14.69 -0.02 0.94
N ARG A 38 -14.42 0.88 -0.01
CA ARG A 38 -13.41 0.66 -1.05
C ARG A 38 -12.17 1.50 -0.76
N PRO A 39 -10.99 0.88 -0.58
CA PRO A 39 -9.76 1.63 -0.45
C PRO A 39 -9.40 2.28 -1.78
N MET A 40 -9.32 3.60 -1.78
CA MET A 40 -8.82 4.45 -2.86
C MET A 40 -7.36 4.79 -2.58
N ILE A 41 -6.51 4.48 -3.54
CA ILE A 41 -5.07 4.69 -3.47
C ILE A 41 -4.71 5.81 -4.44
N MET A 42 -4.21 6.93 -3.93
CA MET A 42 -3.73 8.04 -4.74
C MET A 42 -2.20 8.12 -4.64
N PRO A 43 -1.46 7.79 -5.70
CA PRO A 43 -0.01 7.94 -5.71
C PRO A 43 0.34 9.44 -5.68
N LEU A 44 1.26 9.82 -4.80
CA LEU A 44 1.72 11.21 -4.65
C LEU A 44 3.07 11.41 -5.35
N ARG A 45 4.04 10.53 -5.09
CA ARG A 45 5.35 10.56 -5.73
C ARG A 45 6.10 9.24 -5.59
N GLN A 46 7.05 9.02 -6.49
CA GLN A 46 8.03 7.94 -6.36
C GLN A 46 9.00 8.25 -5.21
N ILE A 47 9.23 7.26 -4.34
CA ILE A 47 10.27 7.33 -3.33
C ILE A 47 11.59 6.99 -4.03
N LYS A 48 12.46 7.99 -4.15
CA LYS A 48 13.83 7.82 -4.62
C LYS A 48 14.70 7.39 -3.43
N GLY A 49 15.60 6.46 -3.69
CA GLY A 49 16.64 5.99 -2.78
C GLY A 49 17.88 5.63 -3.58
#